data_AF-A0A8T3MQM3-F1
#
_entry.id   AF-A0A8T3MQM3-F1
#
_cell.length_a   1.000
_cell.length_b   1.000
_cell.length_c   1.000
_cell.angle_alpha   90.00
_cell.angle_beta   90.00
_cell.angle_gamma   90.00
#
_symmetry.space_group_name_H-M   'P 1'
#
loop_
_entity.id
_entity.type
_entity.pdbx_description
1 polymer ?
#
loop_
_entity_poly.entity_id
_entity_poly.type
_entity_poly.pdbx_seq_one_letter_code
_entity_poly.pdbx_strand_id
1 'polypeptide(L)'
;MAVTTLVIAAAPALLGSQALASSNARTHSIERPAAGADSRGPTTELAAPAVAANRPVSSASGLGRKGGILPRKNLVLESALRVNLGEETVRLPLYPGKANGQTVWYVLLDASDAGLANDLGVNYAPKLANIGIGCPECVQTVTLEAPTPKQNPFGPAVVDFKGAPDFSPTRVATPGPKGFPLAAMAPGAVAGPGY
;
A
#
# COMPACT_ATOMS: atom_id res chain seq x y z
N MET A 1 -11.39 10.37 -25.29
CA MET A 1 -10.45 10.72 -24.20
C MET A 1 -10.47 9.57 -23.22
N ALA A 2 -9.44 8.72 -23.23
CA ALA A 2 -9.32 7.65 -22.24
C ALA A 2 -8.83 8.28 -20.93
N VAL A 3 -9.67 8.22 -19.89
CA VAL A 3 -9.26 8.52 -18.52
C VAL A 3 -8.54 7.27 -18.03
N THR A 4 -7.22 7.26 -18.16
CA THR A 4 -6.38 6.18 -17.62
C THR A 4 -6.14 6.47 -16.15
N THR A 5 -6.84 5.74 -15.27
CA THR A 5 -6.59 5.79 -13.83
C THR A 5 -5.37 4.95 -13.52
N LEU A 6 -4.28 5.60 -13.11
CA LEU A 6 -3.04 4.97 -12.68
C LEU A 6 -2.93 5.16 -11.16
N VAL A 7 -2.84 4.07 -10.40
CA VAL A 7 -2.57 4.16 -8.96
C VAL A 7 -1.07 4.37 -8.80
N ILE A 8 -0.69 5.57 -8.37
CA ILE A 8 0.70 5.99 -8.34
C ILE A 8 1.09 6.34 -6.90
N ALA A 9 2.03 5.60 -6.32
CA ALA A 9 2.73 6.01 -5.11
C ALA A 9 3.97 6.80 -5.52
N ALA A 10 3.99 8.11 -5.27
CA ALA A 10 5.13 8.99 -5.54
C ALA A 10 5.91 9.28 -4.25
N ALA A 11 7.23 9.15 -4.28
CA ALA A 11 8.14 9.50 -3.20
C ALA A 11 9.15 10.58 -3.68
N PRO A 12 9.45 11.62 -2.87
CA PRO A 12 10.50 12.56 -3.16
C PRO A 12 11.88 11.88 -3.04
N ALA A 13 12.85 12.33 -3.82
CA ALA A 13 14.23 11.83 -3.76
C ALA A 13 14.90 12.27 -2.45
N LEU A 14 14.95 11.39 -1.44
CA LEU A 14 15.75 11.62 -0.23
C LEU A 14 17.19 11.13 -0.43
N LEU A 15 18.14 12.03 -0.25
CA LEU A 15 19.57 11.74 -0.18
C LEU A 15 19.90 11.24 1.24
N GLY A 16 19.87 9.92 1.45
CA GLY A 16 20.62 9.25 2.52
C GLY A 16 19.90 8.92 3.84
N SER A 17 20.29 7.75 4.36
CA SER A 17 20.16 7.17 5.71
C SER A 17 18.87 6.41 6.07
N GLN A 18 19.11 5.15 6.45
CA GLN A 18 18.15 4.09 6.72
C GLN A 18 17.47 4.23 8.08
N ALA A 19 16.18 3.90 8.16
CA ALA A 19 15.52 3.56 9.42
C ALA A 19 14.58 2.36 9.20
N LEU A 20 15.10 1.19 9.56
CA LEU A 20 14.38 -0.08 9.65
C LEU A 20 13.46 -0.01 10.89
N ALA A 21 12.14 -0.09 10.71
CA ALA A 21 11.20 -0.23 11.82
C ALA A 21 10.22 -1.37 11.54
N SER A 22 10.53 -2.53 12.10
CA SER A 22 9.68 -3.72 12.16
C SER A 22 8.58 -3.53 13.21
N SER A 23 7.32 -3.77 12.84
CA SER A 23 6.22 -3.90 13.79
C SER A 23 5.10 -4.75 13.18
N ASN A 24 5.07 -6.04 13.55
CA ASN A 24 4.00 -6.98 13.25
C ASN A 24 2.76 -6.69 14.11
N ALA A 25 1.68 -6.21 13.50
CA ALA A 25 0.34 -6.27 14.08
C ALA A 25 -0.62 -6.90 13.05
N ARG A 26 -1.02 -8.15 13.31
CA ARG A 26 -1.98 -8.91 12.49
C ARG A 26 -3.29 -9.04 13.27
N THR A 27 -4.36 -8.48 12.74
CA THR A 27 -5.74 -8.87 13.10
C THR A 27 -6.58 -8.84 11.82
N HIS A 28 -7.30 -9.92 11.54
CA HIS A 28 -8.35 -9.96 10.51
C HIS A 28 -9.62 -10.61 11.07
N SER A 29 -10.73 -10.12 10.56
CA SER A 29 -12.07 -10.00 11.13
C SER A 29 -12.92 -11.27 11.03
N ILE A 30 -14.02 -11.31 11.81
CA ILE A 30 -15.22 -12.08 11.50
C ILE A 30 -16.45 -11.18 11.70
N GLU A 31 -17.36 -11.27 10.72
CA GLU A 31 -18.56 -10.47 10.45
C GLU A 31 -19.65 -10.56 11.53
N ARG A 32 -20.50 -9.52 11.59
CA ARG A 32 -21.91 -9.64 12.00
C ARG A 32 -22.77 -8.68 11.17
N PRO A 33 -23.92 -9.14 10.66
CA PRO A 33 -25.12 -8.33 10.73
C PRO A 33 -26.16 -9.04 11.59
N ALA A 34 -26.74 -8.33 12.54
CA ALA A 34 -28.05 -8.70 13.09
C ALA A 34 -28.72 -7.45 13.67
N ALA A 35 -29.77 -6.99 12.99
CA ALA A 35 -30.83 -6.20 13.59
C ALA A 35 -31.98 -7.16 13.97
N GLY A 36 -32.51 -7.02 15.18
CA GLY A 36 -33.65 -7.80 15.67
C GLY A 36 -33.68 -7.87 17.19
N ALA A 37 -34.54 -7.06 17.80
CA ALA A 37 -34.84 -7.05 19.23
C ALA A 37 -35.77 -8.23 19.61
N ASP A 38 -35.61 -8.81 20.81
CA ASP A 38 -36.66 -8.91 21.85
C ASP A 38 -36.14 -9.65 23.12
N SER A 39 -36.75 -9.28 24.23
CA SER A 39 -36.54 -9.47 25.66
C SER A 39 -36.67 -10.89 26.26
N ARG A 40 -35.92 -11.17 27.36
CA ARG A 40 -36.36 -11.83 28.62
C ARG A 40 -35.21 -12.23 29.59
N GLY A 41 -35.25 -11.68 30.82
CA GLY A 41 -34.97 -12.36 32.12
C GLY A 41 -33.53 -12.72 32.54
N PRO A 42 -33.17 -12.62 33.85
CA PRO A 42 -31.79 -12.76 34.33
C PRO A 42 -31.42 -14.24 34.62
N THR A 43 -30.29 -14.71 34.12
CA THR A 43 -29.71 -16.01 34.50
C THR A 43 -28.30 -15.84 35.06
N THR A 44 -28.15 -16.40 36.25
CA THR A 44 -26.99 -16.52 37.13
C THR A 44 -25.71 -16.90 36.38
N GLU A 45 -24.66 -16.09 36.54
CA GLU A 45 -23.32 -16.36 36.01
C GLU A 45 -22.65 -17.45 36.86
N LEU A 46 -22.72 -18.71 36.40
CA LEU A 46 -21.82 -19.76 36.90
C LEU A 46 -20.43 -19.51 36.30
N ALA A 47 -19.52 -18.98 37.11
CA ALA A 47 -18.10 -18.89 36.79
C ALA A 47 -17.52 -20.30 36.57
N ALA A 48 -17.18 -20.64 35.33
CA ALA A 48 -16.36 -21.81 35.02
C ALA A 48 -14.89 -21.50 35.35
N PRO A 49 -14.12 -22.43 35.94
CA PRO A 49 -12.73 -22.19 36.27
C PRO A 49 -11.90 -22.05 34.98
N ALA A 50 -11.24 -20.90 34.83
CA ALA A 50 -10.26 -20.69 33.78
C ALA A 50 -9.02 -21.55 34.05
N VAL A 51 -8.99 -22.76 33.51
CA VAL A 51 -7.75 -23.53 33.40
C VAL A 51 -6.86 -22.82 32.40
N ALA A 52 -5.89 -22.07 32.89
CA ALA A 52 -4.82 -21.47 32.09
C ALA A 52 -3.94 -22.60 31.53
N ALA A 53 -4.40 -23.22 30.44
CA ALA A 53 -3.56 -24.11 29.66
C ALA A 53 -2.49 -23.25 28.98
N ASN A 54 -1.26 -23.33 29.50
CA ASN A 54 -0.06 -22.81 28.87
C ASN A 54 0.18 -23.57 27.56
N ARG A 55 -0.62 -23.27 26.52
CA ARG A 55 -0.45 -23.84 25.19
C ARG A 55 0.77 -23.15 24.57
N PRO A 56 1.82 -23.90 24.18
CA PRO A 56 2.94 -23.29 23.47
C PRO A 56 2.38 -22.59 22.24
N VAL A 57 2.78 -21.33 22.05
CA VAL A 57 2.46 -20.56 20.84
C VAL A 57 3.26 -21.18 19.71
N SER A 58 2.74 -22.24 19.11
CA SER A 58 3.36 -22.85 17.94
C SER A 58 3.38 -21.82 16.83
N SER A 59 4.58 -21.43 16.40
CA SER A 59 4.77 -20.65 15.19
C SER A 59 4.02 -21.33 14.04
N ALA A 60 3.34 -20.57 13.18
CA ALA A 60 2.67 -21.10 12.01
C ALA A 60 3.68 -21.86 11.12
N SER A 61 3.65 -23.19 11.22
CA SER A 61 4.29 -24.10 10.27
C SER A 61 3.39 -24.16 9.05
N GLY A 62 3.91 -23.76 7.88
CA GLY A 62 3.16 -23.81 6.61
C GLY A 62 3.15 -22.55 5.76
N LEU A 63 3.90 -21.49 6.09
CA LEU A 63 3.98 -20.27 5.26
C LEU A 63 4.72 -20.46 3.91
N GLY A 64 5.01 -21.70 3.51
CA GLY A 64 5.80 -22.01 2.32
C GLY A 64 7.29 -21.69 2.49
N ARG A 65 8.00 -21.52 1.36
CA ARG A 65 9.41 -21.11 1.36
C ARG A 65 9.55 -19.77 2.07
N LYS A 66 10.45 -19.70 3.06
CA LYS A 66 10.77 -18.47 3.82
C LYS A 66 12.11 -17.85 3.41
N GLY A 67 12.70 -18.32 2.31
CA GLY A 67 14.07 -17.96 1.95
C GLY A 67 14.37 -18.06 0.45
N GLY A 68 15.40 -17.31 0.07
CA GLY A 68 15.89 -17.20 -1.30
C GLY A 68 14.99 -16.36 -2.21
N ILE A 69 15.35 -16.32 -3.50
CA ILE A 69 14.61 -15.57 -4.51
C ILE A 69 13.38 -16.36 -4.95
N LEU A 70 12.22 -15.72 -4.91
CA LEU A 70 10.96 -16.33 -5.38
C LEU A 70 10.95 -16.39 -6.93
N PRO A 71 10.60 -17.53 -7.54
CA PRO A 71 10.54 -17.65 -9.00
C PRO A 71 9.49 -16.70 -9.61
N ARG A 72 9.71 -16.24 -10.85
CA ARG A 72 8.82 -15.25 -11.50
C ARG A 72 7.36 -15.69 -11.61
N LYS A 73 7.12 -16.99 -11.88
CA LYS A 73 5.78 -17.61 -11.95
C LYS A 73 5.01 -17.61 -10.62
N ASN A 74 5.69 -17.31 -9.52
CA ASN A 74 5.11 -17.20 -8.18
C ASN A 74 4.89 -15.74 -7.76
N LEU A 75 5.30 -14.76 -8.58
CA LEU A 75 5.02 -13.35 -8.31
C LEU A 75 3.61 -13.02 -8.82
N VAL A 76 2.81 -12.40 -7.96
CA VAL A 76 1.44 -11.96 -8.29
C VAL A 76 1.36 -10.48 -8.67
N LEU A 77 2.44 -9.74 -8.44
CA LEU A 77 2.60 -8.36 -8.88
C LEU A 77 3.51 -8.38 -10.11
N GLU A 78 2.94 -8.09 -11.28
CA GLU A 78 3.67 -8.20 -12.55
C GLU A 78 4.87 -7.26 -12.65
N SER A 79 4.81 -6.08 -12.04
CA SER A 79 5.95 -5.16 -12.05
C SER A 79 7.10 -5.61 -11.15
N ALA A 80 6.93 -6.64 -10.30
CA ALA A 80 8.00 -7.11 -9.43
C ALA A 80 9.17 -7.72 -10.22
N LEU A 81 10.33 -7.08 -10.12
CA LEU A 81 11.57 -7.55 -10.76
C LEU A 81 12.18 -8.71 -9.98
N ARG A 82 12.04 -8.69 -8.65
CA ARG A 82 12.60 -9.70 -7.74
C ARG A 82 11.93 -9.64 -6.39
N VAL A 83 11.64 -10.80 -5.80
CA VAL A 83 11.26 -10.93 -4.38
C VAL A 83 12.32 -11.77 -3.68
N ASN A 84 12.94 -11.22 -2.64
CA ASN A 84 13.90 -11.89 -1.79
C ASN A 84 13.24 -12.21 -0.45
N LEU A 85 12.95 -13.49 -0.23
CA LEU A 85 12.29 -13.95 0.98
C LEU A 85 13.22 -13.96 2.20
N GLY A 86 14.54 -14.03 1.98
CA GLY A 86 15.51 -14.02 3.09
C GLY A 86 15.74 -12.63 3.68
N GLU A 87 15.61 -11.58 2.85
CA GLU A 87 15.68 -10.18 3.30
C GLU A 87 14.28 -9.57 3.51
N GLU A 88 13.23 -10.30 3.16
CA GLU A 88 11.84 -9.81 3.17
C GLU A 88 11.64 -8.56 2.29
N THR A 89 12.34 -8.50 1.15
CA THR A 89 12.32 -7.34 0.23
C THR A 89 11.76 -7.67 -1.15
N VAL A 90 11.23 -6.64 -1.81
CA VAL A 90 10.85 -6.65 -3.22
C VAL A 90 11.59 -5.53 -3.96
N ARG A 91 12.02 -5.81 -5.19
CA ARG A 91 12.57 -4.80 -6.11
C ARG A 91 11.52 -4.45 -7.16
N LEU A 92 11.18 -3.16 -7.24
CA LEU A 92 10.23 -2.60 -8.19
C LEU A 92 10.93 -1.60 -9.12
N PRO A 93 10.45 -1.42 -10.36
CA PRO A 93 10.89 -0.35 -11.25
C PRO A 93 10.47 1.00 -10.68
N LEU A 94 11.40 1.96 -10.67
CA LEU A 94 11.11 3.36 -10.39
C LEU A 94 11.03 4.14 -11.70
N TYR A 95 10.01 4.96 -11.80
CA TYR A 95 9.77 5.86 -12.93
C TYR A 95 9.95 7.32 -12.47
N PRO A 96 10.62 8.16 -13.26
CA PRO A 96 10.78 9.57 -12.95
C PRO A 96 9.50 10.34 -13.29
N GLY A 97 9.11 11.26 -12.40
CA GLY A 97 8.04 12.23 -12.62
C GLY A 97 8.42 13.60 -12.07
N LYS A 98 7.47 14.54 -12.14
CA LYS A 98 7.59 15.88 -11.59
C LYS A 98 6.36 16.20 -10.73
N ALA A 99 6.55 16.87 -9.61
CA ALA A 99 5.49 17.47 -8.83
C ALA A 99 5.98 18.82 -8.31
N ASN A 100 5.23 19.91 -8.52
CA ASN A 100 5.63 21.26 -8.10
C ASN A 100 7.04 21.66 -8.57
N GLY A 101 7.43 21.25 -9.78
CA GLY A 101 8.75 21.51 -10.36
C GLY A 101 9.90 20.66 -9.78
N GLN A 102 9.63 19.76 -8.84
CA GLN A 102 10.62 18.85 -8.25
C GLN A 102 10.53 17.46 -8.87
N THR A 103 11.68 16.78 -8.99
CA THR A 103 11.70 15.36 -9.40
C THR A 103 11.11 14.49 -8.30
N VAL A 104 10.16 13.66 -8.67
CA VAL A 104 9.59 12.60 -7.84
C VAL A 104 9.79 11.25 -8.49
N TRP A 105 9.78 10.19 -7.70
CA TRP A 105 9.88 8.82 -8.19
C TRP A 105 8.60 8.08 -7.88
N TYR A 106 8.13 7.28 -8.82
CA TYR A 106 6.92 6.50 -8.60
C TYR A 106 7.04 5.07 -9.13
N VAL A 107 6.17 4.20 -8.62
CA VAL A 107 6.00 2.82 -9.09
C VAL A 107 4.66 2.67 -9.81
N LEU A 108 4.62 1.77 -10.78
CA LEU A 108 3.38 1.33 -11.43
C LEU A 108 3.10 -0.11 -11.03
N LEU A 109 1.88 -0.35 -10.54
CA LEU A 109 1.48 -1.65 -9.99
C LEU A 109 0.36 -2.28 -10.82
N ASP A 110 -0.61 -1.44 -11.22
CA ASP A 110 -1.83 -1.86 -11.89
C ASP A 110 -2.27 -0.82 -12.93
N ALA A 111 -3.00 -1.26 -13.96
CA ALA A 111 -3.65 -0.39 -14.94
C ALA A 111 -5.07 -0.87 -15.27
N SER A 112 -5.98 0.09 -15.52
CA SER A 112 -7.37 -0.20 -15.93
C SER A 112 -7.53 -0.58 -17.39
N ASP A 113 -6.54 -0.27 -18.23
CA ASP A 113 -6.52 -0.58 -19.65
C ASP A 113 -5.65 -1.83 -19.90
N ALA A 114 -6.17 -2.79 -20.67
CA ALA A 114 -5.49 -4.07 -20.87
C ALA A 114 -4.23 -3.94 -21.75
N GLY A 115 -4.24 -3.05 -22.75
CA GLY A 115 -3.08 -2.80 -23.60
C GLY A 115 -1.96 -2.15 -22.81
N LEU A 116 -2.29 -1.11 -22.03
CA LEU A 116 -1.33 -0.43 -21.18
C LEU A 116 -0.78 -1.35 -20.08
N ALA A 117 -1.63 -2.20 -19.48
CA ALA A 117 -1.19 -3.19 -18.51
C ALA A 117 -0.14 -4.14 -19.10
N ASN A 118 -0.40 -4.64 -20.31
CA ASN A 118 0.52 -5.50 -21.04
C ASN A 118 1.83 -4.78 -21.40
N ASP A 119 1.74 -3.57 -21.96
CA ASP A 119 2.90 -2.82 -22.45
C ASP A 119 3.84 -2.36 -21.32
N LEU A 120 3.28 -2.05 -20.15
CA LEU A 120 4.05 -1.63 -18.97
C LEU A 120 4.43 -2.79 -18.05
N GLY A 121 3.90 -4.00 -18.27
CA GLY A 121 4.14 -5.16 -17.40
C GLY A 121 3.57 -4.98 -15.99
N VAL A 122 2.36 -4.44 -15.88
CA VAL A 122 1.62 -4.22 -14.61
C VAL A 122 0.34 -5.06 -14.59
N ASN A 123 -0.28 -5.24 -13.42
CA ASN A 123 -1.49 -6.07 -13.38
C ASN A 123 -2.65 -5.35 -14.08
N TYR A 124 -3.48 -6.11 -14.80
CA TYR A 124 -4.72 -5.59 -15.33
C TYR A 124 -5.81 -5.56 -14.25
N ALA A 125 -6.30 -4.37 -13.94
CA ALA A 125 -7.30 -4.12 -12.91
C ALA A 125 -8.43 -3.22 -13.45
N PRO A 126 -9.41 -3.75 -14.21
CA PRO A 126 -10.41 -2.94 -14.92
C PRO A 126 -11.27 -2.08 -13.99
N LYS A 127 -11.49 -2.50 -12.74
CA LYS A 127 -12.27 -1.73 -11.76
C LYS A 127 -11.63 -0.38 -11.39
N LEU A 128 -10.33 -0.19 -11.64
CA LEU A 128 -9.64 1.09 -11.40
C LEU A 128 -10.23 2.22 -12.26
N ALA A 129 -10.84 1.92 -13.40
CA ALA A 129 -11.53 2.90 -14.23
C ALA A 129 -12.68 3.62 -13.49
N ASN A 130 -13.20 3.02 -12.42
CA ASN A 130 -14.35 3.52 -11.68
C ASN A 130 -14.01 4.32 -10.42
N ILE A 131 -12.73 4.40 -10.00
CA ILE A 131 -12.37 5.03 -8.71
C ILE A 131 -12.78 6.50 -8.65
N GLY A 132 -12.67 7.23 -9.75
CA GLY A 132 -13.04 8.65 -9.81
C GLY A 132 -14.54 8.94 -9.87
N ILE A 133 -15.39 7.91 -10.05
CA ILE A 133 -16.83 8.10 -10.20
C ILE A 133 -17.42 8.53 -8.86
N GLY A 134 -17.90 9.77 -8.78
CA GLY A 134 -18.46 10.35 -7.55
C GLY A 134 -17.42 10.77 -6.52
N CYS A 135 -16.12 10.67 -6.83
CA CYS A 135 -15.01 11.12 -6.00
C CYS A 135 -13.83 11.58 -6.88
N PRO A 136 -13.93 12.74 -7.55
CA PRO A 136 -12.84 13.24 -8.40
C PRO A 136 -11.53 13.46 -7.63
N GLU A 137 -11.59 13.67 -6.32
CA GLU A 137 -10.45 13.79 -5.39
C GLU A 137 -9.84 12.43 -5.01
N CYS A 138 -10.51 11.31 -5.24
CA CYS A 138 -9.95 9.96 -5.02
C CYS A 138 -8.95 9.55 -6.11
N VAL A 139 -8.86 10.34 -7.20
CA VAL A 139 -7.93 10.10 -8.30
C VAL A 139 -7.17 11.38 -8.64
N GLN A 140 -5.90 11.23 -8.96
CA GLN A 140 -5.10 12.34 -9.48
C GLN A 140 -5.04 12.25 -11.01
N THR A 141 -5.67 13.19 -11.72
CA THR A 141 -5.43 13.35 -13.16
C THR A 141 -4.11 14.07 -13.38
N VAL A 142 -3.20 13.41 -14.09
CA VAL A 142 -1.84 13.89 -14.38
C VAL A 142 -1.70 14.31 -15.84
N THR A 143 -0.60 14.98 -16.18
CA THR A 143 -0.21 15.20 -17.59
C THR A 143 1.04 14.43 -17.93
N LEU A 144 1.20 14.11 -19.22
CA LEU A 144 2.38 13.42 -19.74
C LEU A 144 3.17 14.41 -20.60
N GLU A 145 4.43 14.64 -20.22
CA GLU A 145 5.38 15.31 -21.10
C GLU A 145 5.74 14.36 -22.24
N ALA A 146 5.68 14.86 -23.48
CA ALA A 146 6.12 14.16 -24.68
C ALA A 146 7.42 14.79 -25.22
N PRO A 147 8.56 14.63 -24.53
CA PRO A 147 9.83 15.16 -25.00
C PRO A 147 10.19 14.56 -26.36
N THR A 148 10.83 15.37 -27.20
CA THR A 148 11.35 14.87 -28.49
C THR A 148 12.37 13.75 -28.25
N PRO A 149 12.59 12.83 -29.21
CA PRO A 149 13.65 11.83 -29.10
C PRO A 149 15.05 12.42 -28.88
N LYS A 150 15.31 13.68 -29.22
CA LYS A 150 16.57 14.35 -28.87
C LYS A 150 16.66 14.69 -27.38
N GLN A 151 15.54 15.05 -26.76
CA GLN A 151 15.44 15.42 -25.34
C GLN A 151 15.35 14.18 -24.44
N ASN A 152 14.77 13.09 -24.95
CA ASN A 152 14.62 11.85 -24.22
C ASN A 152 14.82 10.64 -25.15
N PRO A 153 16.08 10.29 -25.47
CA PRO A 153 16.38 9.34 -26.54
C PRO A 153 15.85 7.93 -26.30
N PHE A 154 15.64 7.55 -25.04
CA PHE A 154 15.24 6.19 -24.66
C PHE A 154 14.39 6.13 -23.38
N GLY A 155 13.99 7.27 -22.82
CA GLY A 155 13.24 7.29 -21.56
C GLY A 155 11.73 7.31 -21.77
N PRO A 156 10.96 6.90 -20.75
CA PRO A 156 9.51 7.01 -20.77
C PRO A 156 9.07 8.48 -20.79
N ALA A 157 7.80 8.71 -21.18
CA ALA A 157 7.15 10.00 -20.94
C ALA A 157 7.22 10.36 -19.46
N VAL A 158 7.49 11.63 -19.15
CA VAL A 158 7.57 12.11 -17.76
C VAL A 158 6.17 12.49 -17.31
N VAL A 159 5.73 11.93 -16.19
CA VAL A 159 4.44 12.29 -15.57
C VAL A 159 4.60 13.57 -14.76
N ASP A 160 3.73 14.55 -14.99
CA ASP A 160 3.57 15.73 -14.17
C ASP A 160 2.35 15.58 -13.25
N PHE A 161 2.63 15.48 -11.96
CA PHE A 161 1.68 15.33 -10.87
C PHE A 161 1.24 16.70 -10.33
N LYS A 162 -0.05 16.83 -10.05
CA LYS A 162 -0.64 18.00 -9.37
C LYS A 162 -0.18 18.14 -7.92
N GLY A 163 0.13 17.03 -7.26
CA GLY A 163 0.60 16.96 -5.89
C GLY A 163 1.33 15.65 -5.59
N ALA A 164 2.13 15.68 -4.53
CA ALA A 164 2.87 14.54 -4.02
C ALA A 164 2.66 14.41 -2.50
N PRO A 165 2.80 13.20 -1.92
CA PRO A 165 2.75 13.04 -0.47
C PRO A 165 3.91 13.81 0.20
N ASP A 166 3.62 14.38 1.36
CA ASP A 166 4.63 14.98 2.24
C ASP A 166 5.11 13.94 3.25
N PHE A 167 6.39 13.59 3.15
CA PHE A 167 7.08 12.64 4.03
C PHE A 167 7.92 13.33 5.12
N SER A 168 7.86 14.66 5.24
CA SER A 168 8.52 15.40 6.30
C SER A 168 7.97 15.16 7.72
N PRO A 169 6.68 14.79 7.93
CA PRO A 169 6.18 14.50 9.27
C PRO A 169 6.85 13.27 9.90
N THR A 170 7.17 13.36 11.18
CA THR A 170 7.61 12.18 11.93
C THR A 170 6.39 11.39 12.40
N ARG A 171 6.39 10.07 12.17
CA ARG A 171 5.35 9.17 12.68
C ARG A 171 5.31 9.23 14.22
N VAL A 172 4.12 9.40 14.79
CA VAL A 172 3.86 9.33 16.23
C VAL A 172 3.01 8.11 16.54
N ALA A 173 3.43 7.32 17.53
CA ALA A 173 2.63 6.22 18.09
C ALA A 173 2.94 6.10 19.59
N THR A 174 2.12 6.72 20.43
CA THR A 174 2.30 6.71 21.89
C THR A 174 1.31 5.72 22.51
N PRO A 175 1.77 4.66 23.20
CA PRO A 175 0.90 3.72 23.90
C PRO A 175 -0.01 4.40 24.92
N GLY A 176 -1.25 3.94 25.04
CA GLY A 176 -2.13 4.33 26.15
C GLY A 176 -1.77 3.61 27.46
N PRO A 177 -2.51 3.87 28.57
CA PRO A 177 -2.22 3.28 29.88
C PRO A 177 -2.17 1.75 29.91
N LYS A 178 -2.86 1.07 28.99
CA LYS A 178 -2.86 -0.39 28.82
C LYS A 178 -2.32 -0.82 27.45
N GLY A 179 -1.52 0.03 26.79
CA GLY A 179 -1.06 -0.16 25.42
C GLY A 179 -2.06 0.37 24.38
N PHE A 180 -3.28 -0.18 24.36
CA PHE A 180 -4.38 0.26 23.47
C PHE A 180 -5.60 0.78 24.27
N PRO A 181 -6.33 1.80 23.79
CA PRO A 181 -6.06 2.62 22.59
C PRO A 181 -4.77 3.43 22.72
N LEU A 182 -4.16 3.79 21.59
CA LEU A 182 -3.01 4.70 21.60
C LEU A 182 -3.43 6.06 22.18
N ALA A 183 -2.57 6.67 23.00
CA ALA A 183 -2.77 8.01 23.52
C ALA A 183 -2.59 9.08 22.42
N ALA A 184 -1.72 8.81 21.45
CA ALA A 184 -1.52 9.64 20.27
C ALA A 184 -1.10 8.79 19.06
N MET A 185 -1.61 9.15 17.88
CA MET A 185 -1.24 8.55 16.61
C MET A 185 -1.18 9.63 15.53
N ALA A 186 -0.05 9.70 14.83
CA ALA A 186 0.09 10.52 13.63
C ALA A 186 0.91 9.75 12.59
N PRO A 187 0.53 9.76 11.30
CA PRO A 187 1.30 9.12 10.25
C PRO A 187 2.60 9.91 9.99
N GLY A 188 3.63 9.22 9.46
CA GLY A 188 4.86 9.86 8.99
C GLY A 188 4.80 10.38 7.55
N ALA A 189 3.65 10.21 6.90
CA ALA A 189 3.39 10.77 5.59
C ALA A 189 1.95 11.28 5.57
N VAL A 190 1.73 12.44 4.95
CA VAL A 190 0.41 13.04 4.78
C VAL A 190 0.20 13.43 3.32
N ALA A 191 -1.06 13.52 2.89
CA ALA A 191 -1.37 14.07 1.58
C ALA A 191 -0.96 15.55 1.54
N GLY A 192 -0.06 15.89 0.60
CA GLY A 192 0.30 17.29 0.34
C GLY A 192 -0.78 18.00 -0.48
N PRO A 193 -0.64 19.32 -0.69
CA PRO A 193 -1.55 20.06 -1.57
C PRO A 193 -1.62 19.42 -2.97
N GLY A 194 -2.84 19.12 -3.43
CA GLY A 194 -3.09 18.55 -4.76
C GLY A 194 -2.93 17.03 -4.89
N TYR A 195 -2.59 16.32 -3.80
CA TYR A 195 -2.60 14.85 -3.72
C TYR A 195 -3.95 14.34 -3.22
#